data_AF-A0A418JG34-F1
#
_entry.id   AF-A0A418JG34-F1
#
_cell.length_a   1.000
_cell.length_b   1.000
_cell.length_c   1.000
_cell.angle_alpha   90.00
_cell.angle_beta   90.00
_cell.angle_gamma   90.00
#
_symmetry.space_group_name_H-M   'P 1'
#
loop_
_entity.id
_entity.type
_entity.pdbx_description
1 polymer ?
#
loop_
_entity_poly.entity_id
_entity_poly.type
_entity_poly.pdbx_seq_one_letter_code
_entity_poly.pdbx_strand_id
1 'polypeptide(L)'
;MIHIKKLSLCIGLVVLTIMMGGCGFMNNENSTENSNETSSEKKIKQSFNKSIKMYPIKNLEDFYDKEGFRDGEFDKNDKGTWYLYSQMAIQTSADDDLLSKGMVLRINRNTRTT
;
A
#
# COMPACT_ATOMS: atom_id res chain seq x y z
N MET A 1 38.03 32.22 -34.88
CA MET A 1 37.66 32.37 -33.45
C MET A 1 36.15 32.47 -33.21
N ILE A 2 35.38 33.20 -34.04
CA ILE A 2 33.92 33.37 -33.88
C ILE A 2 33.12 32.07 -34.09
N HIS A 3 33.51 31.21 -35.05
CA HIS A 3 32.83 29.94 -35.30
C HIS A 3 32.99 28.91 -34.17
N ILE A 4 34.15 28.86 -33.50
CA ILE A 4 34.40 27.98 -32.36
C ILE A 4 33.55 28.38 -31.14
N LYS A 5 33.37 29.69 -30.91
CA LYS A 5 32.51 30.19 -29.83
C LYS A 5 31.03 29.85 -30.09
N LYS A 6 30.56 29.95 -31.33
CA LYS A 6 29.20 29.53 -31.72
C LYS A 6 28.99 28.02 -31.62
N LEU A 7 29.99 27.22 -32.01
CA LEU A 7 29.95 25.76 -31.90
C LEU A 7 29.95 25.28 -30.44
N SER A 8 30.79 25.89 -29.59
CA SER A 8 30.82 25.64 -28.15
C SER A 8 29.49 26.00 -27.47
N LEU A 9 28.86 27.10 -27.88
CA LEU A 9 27.54 27.50 -27.40
C LEU A 9 26.45 26.48 -27.79
N CYS A 10 26.48 25.98 -29.03
CA CYS A 10 25.53 24.96 -29.49
C CYS A 10 25.67 23.64 -28.70
N ILE A 11 26.90 23.20 -28.42
CA ILE A 11 27.15 21.98 -27.64
C ILE A 11 26.64 22.17 -26.19
N GLY A 12 26.87 23.33 -25.59
CA GLY A 12 26.35 23.65 -24.26
C GLY A 12 24.82 23.62 -24.18
N LEU A 13 24.14 24.13 -25.21
CA LEU A 13 22.66 24.10 -25.29
C LEU A 13 22.10 22.68 -25.42
N VAL A 14 22.77 21.81 -26.18
CA VAL A 14 22.35 20.39 -26.34
C VAL A 14 22.53 19.61 -25.03
N VAL A 15 23.60 19.87 -24.27
CA VAL A 15 23.78 19.24 -22.95
C VAL A 15 22.71 19.72 -21.96
N LEU A 16 22.32 21.00 -22.01
CA LEU A 16 21.29 21.57 -21.15
C LEU A 16 19.90 20.97 -21.40
N THR A 17 19.54 20.68 -22.66
CA THR A 17 18.25 20.05 -22.99
C THR A 17 18.19 18.58 -22.57
N ILE A 18 19.31 17.85 -22.62
CA ILE A 18 19.39 16.47 -22.11
C ILE A 18 19.20 16.43 -20.59
N MET A 19 19.77 17.40 -19.87
CA MET A 19 19.61 17.50 -18.40
C MET A 19 18.17 17.85 -18.00
N MET A 20 17.44 18.63 -18.80
CA MET A 20 16.01 18.92 -18.56
C MET A 20 15.10 17.74 -18.94
N GLY A 21 15.49 16.91 -19.91
CA GLY A 21 14.76 15.70 -20.30
C GLY A 21 14.90 14.52 -19.32
N GLY A 22 15.81 14.60 -18.35
CA GLY A 22 16.06 13.57 -17.34
C GLY A 22 15.17 13.65 -16.09
N CYS A 23 14.26 14.63 -16.00
CA CYS A 23 13.23 14.64 -14.97
C CYS A 23 12.13 13.67 -15.41
N GLY A 24 12.19 12.46 -14.88
CA GLY A 24 11.44 11.29 -15.31
C GLY A 24 9.95 11.54 -15.56
N PHE A 25 9.49 10.97 -16.67
CA PHE A 25 8.13 10.49 -16.86
C PHE A 25 7.59 9.91 -15.54
N MET A 26 6.72 10.66 -14.87
CA MET A 26 5.95 10.16 -13.75
C MET A 26 4.65 9.63 -14.34
N ASN A 27 4.43 8.31 -14.18
CA ASN A 27 3.28 7.58 -14.68
C ASN A 27 1.97 8.36 -14.50
N ASN A 28 1.37 8.77 -15.62
CA ASN A 28 -0.07 8.97 -15.71
C ASN A 28 -0.69 7.57 -15.76
N GLU A 29 -0.97 7.01 -14.59
CA GLU A 29 -1.99 5.97 -14.47
C GLU A 29 -3.07 6.50 -13.54
N ASN A 30 -4.26 6.69 -14.14
CA ASN A 30 -5.56 6.96 -13.57
C ASN A 30 -5.89 8.44 -13.31
N SER A 31 -6.24 9.12 -14.41
CA SER A 31 -7.61 9.59 -14.67
C SER A 31 -8.43 10.05 -13.44
N THR A 32 -8.58 11.38 -13.32
CA THR A 32 -9.68 12.08 -12.64
C THR A 32 -9.86 11.77 -11.14
N GLU A 33 -8.91 12.19 -10.30
CA GLU A 33 -9.16 12.34 -8.86
C GLU A 33 -8.61 13.70 -8.38
N ASN A 34 -9.51 14.55 -7.89
CA ASN A 34 -9.36 15.80 -7.11
C ASN A 34 -7.93 16.40 -7.06
N SER A 35 -7.76 17.54 -7.74
CA SER A 35 -6.50 18.30 -7.92
C SER A 35 -5.85 18.84 -6.64
N ASN A 36 -6.32 18.45 -5.47
CA ASN A 36 -5.97 18.93 -4.14
C ASN A 36 -5.58 17.81 -3.15
N GLU A 37 -5.43 16.56 -3.59
CA GLU A 37 -4.97 15.48 -2.71
C GLU A 37 -3.49 15.57 -2.34
N THR A 38 -3.21 15.54 -1.04
CA THR A 38 -1.85 15.56 -0.52
C THR A 38 -1.12 14.25 -0.79
N SER A 39 0.22 14.29 -0.85
CA SER A 39 1.04 13.08 -1.04
C SER A 39 0.86 12.06 0.10
N SER A 40 0.53 12.53 1.30
CA SER A 40 0.14 11.72 2.46
C SER A 40 -1.19 11.00 2.25
N GLU A 41 -2.22 11.70 1.77
CA GLU A 41 -3.54 11.09 1.49
C GLU A 41 -3.43 9.97 0.45
N LYS A 42 -2.65 10.20 -0.61
CA LYS A 42 -2.40 9.18 -1.65
C LYS A 42 -1.74 7.93 -1.06
N LYS A 43 -0.72 8.10 -0.20
CA LYS A 43 -0.05 6.97 0.48
C LYS A 43 -1.00 6.22 1.41
N ILE A 44 -1.85 6.94 2.15
CA ILE A 44 -2.85 6.35 3.07
C ILE A 44 -3.88 5.54 2.28
N LYS A 45 -4.45 6.11 1.21
CA LYS A 45 -5.39 5.38 0.34
C LYS A 45 -4.74 4.14 -0.27
N GLN A 46 -3.50 4.26 -0.72
CA GLN A 46 -2.76 3.13 -1.28
C GLN A 46 -2.52 2.02 -0.24
N SER A 47 -2.22 2.36 1.02
CA SER A 47 -2.07 1.36 2.08
C SER A 47 -3.39 0.67 2.41
N PHE A 48 -4.50 1.40 2.50
CA PHE A 48 -5.82 0.80 2.71
C PHE A 48 -6.25 -0.11 1.56
N ASN A 49 -6.00 0.32 0.31
CA ASN A 49 -6.35 -0.46 -0.87
C ASN A 49 -5.65 -1.83 -0.89
N LYS A 50 -4.42 -1.94 -0.35
CA LYS A 50 -3.74 -3.25 -0.20
C LYS A 50 -4.53 -4.19 0.70
N SER A 51 -5.05 -3.70 1.82
CA SER A 51 -5.85 -4.50 2.76
C SER A 51 -7.23 -4.85 2.18
N ILE A 52 -7.91 -3.90 1.53
CA ILE A 52 -9.26 -4.10 0.99
C ILE A 52 -9.26 -5.08 -0.19
N LYS A 53 -8.23 -5.06 -1.03
CA LYS A 53 -8.07 -5.99 -2.18
C LYS A 53 -8.01 -7.47 -1.79
N MET A 54 -7.76 -7.78 -0.52
CA MET A 54 -7.75 -9.15 -0.01
C MET A 54 -9.17 -9.73 0.05
N TYR A 55 -10.19 -8.90 0.20
CA TYR A 55 -11.57 -9.36 0.34
C TYR A 55 -12.25 -9.61 -1.03
N PRO A 56 -13.11 -10.64 -1.12
CA PRO A 56 -13.41 -11.63 -0.09
C PRO A 56 -12.41 -12.80 -0.10
N ILE A 57 -12.05 -13.29 1.09
CA ILE A 57 -11.47 -14.64 1.26
C ILE A 57 -12.57 -15.53 1.79
N LYS A 58 -13.09 -16.40 0.91
CA LYS A 58 -14.23 -17.26 1.24
C LYS A 58 -13.82 -18.49 2.06
N ASN A 59 -12.65 -19.07 1.76
CA ASN A 59 -12.13 -20.21 2.48
C ASN A 59 -11.05 -19.76 3.48
N LEU A 60 -11.26 -20.01 4.77
CA LEU A 60 -10.31 -19.63 5.80
C LEU A 60 -8.99 -20.43 5.73
N GLU A 61 -9.00 -21.61 5.11
CA GLU A 61 -7.78 -22.39 4.91
C GLU A 61 -6.79 -21.70 3.95
N ASP A 62 -7.28 -20.83 3.07
CA ASP A 62 -6.43 -20.06 2.15
C ASP A 62 -5.43 -19.17 2.92
N PHE A 63 -5.70 -18.83 4.18
CA PHE A 63 -4.78 -18.06 5.01
C PHE A 63 -3.49 -18.81 5.39
N TYR A 64 -3.49 -20.15 5.38
CA TYR A 64 -2.26 -20.90 5.64
C TYR A 64 -1.19 -20.61 4.57
N ASP A 65 -1.63 -20.39 3.33
CA ASP A 65 -0.77 -20.22 2.17
C ASP A 65 -0.57 -18.75 1.77
N LYS A 66 -1.31 -17.81 2.38
CA LYS A 66 -1.14 -16.36 2.15
C LYS A 66 -0.04 -15.77 3.03
N GLU A 67 0.93 -15.14 2.39
CA GLU A 67 1.98 -14.37 3.08
C GLU A 67 1.60 -12.89 3.17
N GLY A 68 1.76 -12.32 4.35
CA GLY A 68 1.54 -10.90 4.63
C GLY A 68 2.82 -10.08 4.57
N PHE A 69 2.74 -8.84 5.02
CA PHE A 69 3.93 -8.01 5.25
C PHE A 69 4.78 -8.60 6.39
N ARG A 70 6.10 -8.55 6.23
CA ARG A 70 7.07 -9.02 7.21
C ARG A 70 8.08 -7.92 7.49
N ASP A 71 8.34 -7.64 8.75
CA ASP A 71 9.36 -6.70 9.22
C ASP A 71 10.46 -7.45 10.01
N GLY A 72 11.28 -6.69 10.74
CA GLY A 72 12.39 -7.23 11.52
C GLY A 72 11.98 -8.02 12.76
N GLU A 73 10.71 -8.02 13.14
CA GLU A 73 10.21 -8.73 14.32
C GLU A 73 9.90 -10.20 14.03
N PHE A 74 9.92 -10.62 12.76
CA PHE A 74 9.70 -12.01 12.39
C PHE A 74 11.00 -12.81 12.40
N ASP A 75 11.01 -13.91 13.17
CA ASP A 75 12.07 -14.91 13.07
C ASP A 75 12.17 -15.47 11.64
N LYS A 76 13.39 -15.86 11.24
CA LYS A 76 13.69 -16.38 9.89
C LYS A 76 12.78 -17.54 9.48
N ASN A 77 12.42 -18.40 10.42
CA ASN A 77 11.59 -19.59 10.17
C ASN A 77 10.12 -19.41 10.56
N ASP A 78 9.74 -18.26 11.12
CA ASP A 78 8.35 -17.99 11.46
C ASP A 78 7.59 -17.58 10.20
N LYS A 79 6.62 -18.38 9.78
CA LYS A 79 5.71 -18.09 8.66
C LYS A 79 4.62 -17.08 9.04
N GLY A 80 4.49 -16.75 10.31
CA GLY A 80 3.50 -15.79 10.84
C GLY A 80 2.14 -16.43 11.15
N THR A 81 1.31 -15.65 11.83
CA THR A 81 -0.06 -16.01 12.23
C THR A 81 -1.02 -14.94 11.74
N TRP A 82 -2.09 -15.34 11.06
CA TRP A 82 -3.18 -14.43 10.71
C TRP A 82 -4.17 -14.35 11.88
N TYR A 83 -4.46 -13.12 12.32
CA TYR A 83 -5.51 -12.83 13.28
C TYR A 83 -6.73 -12.32 12.55
N LEU A 84 -7.79 -13.13 12.52
CA LEU A 84 -9.07 -12.71 11.98
C LEU A 84 -9.96 -12.32 13.15
N TYR A 85 -10.44 -11.09 13.11
CA TYR A 85 -11.34 -10.56 14.10
C TYR A 85 -12.55 -9.95 13.42
N SER A 86 -13.74 -10.34 13.86
CA SER A 86 -14.99 -9.70 13.45
C SER A 86 -15.89 -9.59 14.66
N GLN A 87 -16.41 -8.39 14.88
CA GLN A 87 -17.26 -8.06 16.01
C GLN A 87 -18.38 -7.16 15.53
N MET A 88 -19.57 -7.39 16.06
CA MET A 88 -20.70 -6.48 16.00
C MET A 88 -20.94 -5.94 17.40
N ALA A 89 -21.15 -4.62 17.50
CA ALA A 89 -21.48 -3.94 18.73
C ALA A 89 -22.73 -3.08 18.47
N ILE A 90 -23.78 -3.30 19.25
CA ILE A 90 -25.09 -2.66 19.06
C ILE A 90 -25.53 -2.10 20.41
N GLN A 91 -25.91 -0.82 20.38
CA GLN A 91 -26.60 -0.15 21.46
C GLN A 91 -27.83 0.54 20.86
N THR A 92 -29.02 0.23 21.35
CA THR A 92 -30.29 0.67 20.75
C THR A 92 -30.80 1.99 21.31
N SER A 93 -30.43 2.34 22.53
CA SER A 93 -30.70 3.62 23.18
C SER A 93 -29.62 3.95 24.21
N ALA A 94 -29.59 5.20 24.69
CA ALA A 94 -28.61 5.64 25.67
C ALA A 94 -28.70 4.89 27.01
N ASP A 95 -29.90 4.42 27.37
CA ASP A 95 -30.17 3.67 28.61
C ASP A 95 -29.97 2.15 28.44
N ASP A 96 -29.79 1.66 27.21
CA ASP A 96 -29.52 0.25 26.93
C ASP A 96 -28.03 -0.07 27.09
N ASP A 97 -27.74 -1.29 27.53
CA ASP A 97 -26.39 -1.83 27.54
C ASP A 97 -25.81 -1.97 26.11
N LEU A 98 -24.51 -1.74 25.97
CA LEU A 98 -23.79 -2.05 24.75
C LEU A 98 -23.63 -3.58 24.61
N LEU A 99 -24.36 -4.17 23.67
CA LEU A 99 -24.26 -5.60 23.38
C LEU A 99 -23.22 -5.84 22.31
N SER A 100 -22.26 -6.73 22.58
CA SER A 100 -21.25 -7.11 21.61
C SER A 100 -21.12 -8.61 21.43
N LYS A 101 -21.00 -9.03 20.17
CA LYS A 101 -20.73 -10.41 19.77
C LYS A 101 -19.66 -10.42 18.70
N GLY A 102 -18.68 -11.30 18.83
CA GLY A 102 -17.60 -11.42 17.86
C GLY A 102 -16.86 -12.74 17.96
N MET A 103 -15.91 -12.93 17.06
CA MET A 103 -15.04 -14.10 17.00
C MET A 103 -13.61 -13.67 16.68
N VAL A 104 -12.64 -14.34 17.30
CA VAL A 104 -11.22 -14.24 16.98
C VAL A 104 -10.75 -15.62 16.52
N LEU A 105 -10.05 -15.68 15.39
CA LEU A 105 -9.35 -16.87 14.91
C LEU A 105 -7.85 -16.57 14.79
N ARG A 106 -7.02 -17.53 15.22
CA ARG A 106 -5.56 -17.43 15.20
C ARG A 106 -5.00 -18.47 14.24
N ILE A 107 -4.98 -18.14 12.95
CA ILE A 107 -4.59 -19.06 11.89
C ILE A 107 -3.06 -19.11 11.80
N ASN A 108 -2.46 -20.12 12.45
CA ASN A 108 -1.02 -20.29 12.53
C ASN A 108 -0.50 -21.02 11.27
N ARG A 109 0.29 -20.31 10.44
CA ARG A 109 0.85 -20.86 9.19
C ARG A 109 1.98 -21.87 9.42
N ASN A 110 2.59 -21.86 10.60
CA ASN A 110 3.67 -22.79 10.95
C ASN A 110 3.12 -24.20 11.21
N THR A 111 2.06 -24.30 12.00
CA THR A 111 1.43 -25.57 12.39
C THR A 111 0.24 -25.96 11.53
N ARG A 112 -0.25 -25.04 10.69
CA ARG A 112 -1.50 -25.17 9.93
C ARG A 112 -2.72 -25.50 10.81
N THR A 113 -2.81 -24.82 11.95
CA THR A 113 -3.92 -24.92 12.90
C THR A 113 -4.53 -23.54 13.15
N THR A 114 -5.81 -23.49 13.52
CA THR A 114 -6.57 -22.25 13.83
C THR A 114 -7.13 -22.30 15.24
#